data_AF-A0A1L9THG5-F1
#
_entry.id   AF-A0A1L9THG5-F1
#
_cell.length_a   1.000
_cell.length_b   1.000
_cell.length_c   1.000
_cell.angle_alpha   90.00
_cell.angle_beta   90.00
_cell.angle_gamma   90.00
#
_symmetry.space_group_name_H-M   'P 1'
#
loop_
_entity.id
_entity.type
_entity.pdbx_description
1 polymer ?
#
loop_
_entity_poly.entity_id
_entity_poly.type
_entity_poly.pdbx_seq_one_letter_code
_entity_poly.pdbx_strand_id
1 'polypeptide(L)'
;MQTQKPTKPTYTPQIPFPSPYRIASISEHSGTFSVPFNAGSVRLPPSLSSVVVGDLGRALDKCNRAALAAHNRLQTIHKEREQRYRNLCPNDPANKEDYGRHASSVDRLFAWCSDYGSGPYTYNPTLAPAAKIPCFGMTLILDREAYAQWSWSYRRLLKDFEDTEYREYNLARMEFETMVYIARAKGTISLEAFRDLDRFWKGCFMREMKKWEEAASRQLELPTYETVIQEVLAAMLNRVENGEGLVRELREQQLGWSPTPNYCGYFPGL
;
A
#
# COMPACT_ATOMS: atom_id res chain seq x y z
N MET A 1 -63.44 -23.60 -25.59
CA MET A 1 -61.99 -23.86 -25.43
C MET A 1 -61.22 -22.62 -25.83
N GLN A 2 -60.75 -21.82 -24.88
CA GLN A 2 -59.65 -20.87 -25.08
C GLN A 2 -58.86 -20.82 -23.77
N THR A 3 -57.81 -21.60 -23.71
CA THR A 3 -56.81 -21.60 -22.63
C THR A 3 -56.01 -20.30 -22.70
N GLN A 4 -56.21 -19.39 -21.74
CA GLN A 4 -55.33 -18.25 -21.52
C GLN A 4 -53.98 -18.76 -21.00
N LYS A 5 -52.92 -18.53 -21.77
CA LYS A 5 -51.53 -18.73 -21.34
C LYS A 5 -51.18 -17.69 -20.27
N PRO A 6 -50.52 -18.06 -19.16
CA PRO A 6 -49.99 -17.08 -18.22
C PRO A 6 -48.80 -16.35 -18.86
N THR A 7 -48.91 -15.02 -18.94
CA THR A 7 -47.83 -14.10 -19.29
C THR A 7 -46.75 -14.17 -18.22
N LYS A 8 -45.54 -14.62 -18.60
CA LYS A 8 -44.36 -14.57 -17.72
C LYS A 8 -44.01 -13.10 -17.44
N PRO A 9 -43.71 -12.71 -16.20
CA PRO A 9 -43.13 -11.40 -15.93
C PRO A 9 -41.74 -11.32 -16.55
N THR A 10 -41.54 -10.31 -17.39
CA THR A 10 -40.25 -9.94 -17.95
C THR A 10 -39.31 -9.60 -16.80
N TYR A 11 -38.36 -10.49 -16.51
CA TYR A 11 -37.27 -10.22 -15.58
C TYR A 11 -36.30 -9.27 -16.27
N THR A 12 -36.45 -7.97 -16.01
CA THR A 12 -35.40 -7.01 -16.30
C THR A 12 -34.26 -7.29 -15.33
N PRO A 13 -33.05 -7.69 -15.78
CA PRO A 13 -31.93 -7.82 -14.87
C PRO A 13 -31.65 -6.43 -14.29
N GLN A 14 -31.98 -6.25 -13.01
CA GLN A 14 -31.46 -5.13 -12.24
C GLN A 14 -29.95 -5.32 -12.18
N ILE A 15 -29.23 -4.61 -13.04
CA ILE A 15 -27.81 -4.36 -12.84
C ILE A 15 -27.72 -3.72 -11.45
N PRO A 16 -27.01 -4.33 -10.49
CA PRO A 16 -26.85 -3.72 -9.18
C PRO A 16 -26.16 -2.39 -9.42
N PHE A 17 -26.82 -1.29 -9.06
CA PHE A 17 -26.13 -0.01 -8.95
C PHE A 17 -24.92 -0.22 -8.03
N PRO A 18 -23.69 0.04 -8.49
CA PRO A 18 -22.56 0.02 -7.58
C PRO A 18 -22.84 1.10 -6.54
N SER A 19 -22.93 0.70 -5.27
CA SER A 19 -22.98 1.63 -4.14
C SER A 19 -21.85 2.65 -4.34
N PRO A 20 -22.13 3.96 -4.34
CA PRO A 20 -21.10 5.00 -4.49
C PRO A 20 -20.10 5.02 -3.34
N TYR A 21 -20.27 4.13 -2.34
CA TYR A 21 -19.41 4.02 -1.17
C TYR A 21 -18.70 2.67 -1.05
N ARG A 22 -18.56 1.90 -2.15
CA ARG A 22 -17.63 0.77 -2.16
C ARG A 22 -16.18 1.27 -2.25
N ILE A 23 -15.75 2.00 -1.23
CA ILE A 23 -14.33 2.23 -0.94
C ILE A 23 -13.78 0.83 -0.64
N ALA A 24 -12.74 0.42 -1.36
CA ALA A 24 -12.04 -0.82 -1.05
C ALA A 24 -11.71 -0.83 0.45
N SER A 25 -11.94 -1.97 1.11
CA SER A 25 -11.71 -2.07 2.54
C SER A 25 -10.27 -1.65 2.86
N ILE A 26 -10.11 -0.59 3.63
CA ILE A 26 -8.82 -0.12 4.17
C ILE A 26 -8.15 -1.23 5.05
N SER A 27 -8.86 -2.31 5.37
CA SER A 27 -8.24 -3.53 5.93
C SER A 27 -7.21 -4.17 4.99
N GLU A 28 -7.20 -3.84 3.69
CA GLU A 28 -6.14 -4.25 2.74
C GLU A 28 -4.89 -3.36 2.84
N HIS A 29 -4.95 -2.19 3.47
CA HIS A 29 -3.83 -1.24 3.59
C HIS A 29 -3.20 -1.20 4.99
N SER A 30 -3.85 -1.82 5.98
CA SER A 30 -3.29 -2.06 7.32
C SER A 30 -2.54 -3.40 7.40
N GLY A 31 -2.60 -4.22 6.35
CA GLY A 31 -1.69 -5.35 6.20
C GLY A 31 -0.31 -4.82 5.87
N THR A 32 0.67 -5.11 6.72
CA THR A 32 2.10 -4.99 6.39
C THR A 32 2.31 -5.40 4.94
N PHE A 33 2.87 -4.49 4.12
CA PHE A 33 3.36 -4.86 2.80
C PHE A 33 4.32 -6.04 2.95
N SER A 34 3.79 -7.22 2.69
CA SER A 34 4.50 -8.49 2.78
C SER A 34 4.25 -9.17 1.47
N VAL A 35 4.92 -8.70 0.43
CA VAL A 35 5.09 -9.55 -0.75
C VAL A 35 5.87 -10.76 -0.25
N PRO A 36 5.27 -11.96 -0.28
CA PRO A 36 5.95 -13.15 0.22
C PRO A 36 7.16 -13.40 -0.67
N PHE A 37 8.35 -13.24 -0.10
CA PHE A 37 9.62 -13.57 -0.74
C PHE A 37 10.03 -14.98 -0.33
N ASN A 38 9.96 -15.91 -1.26
CA ASN A 38 10.41 -17.27 -1.02
C ASN A 38 11.92 -17.37 -1.28
N ALA A 39 12.73 -17.19 -0.22
CA ALA A 39 14.18 -17.36 -0.33
C ALA A 39 14.60 -18.75 -0.85
N GLY A 40 13.77 -19.77 -0.71
CA GLY A 40 14.00 -21.11 -1.24
C GLY A 40 13.84 -21.22 -2.76
N SER A 41 12.98 -20.41 -3.39
CA SER A 41 12.81 -20.41 -4.86
C SER A 41 13.96 -19.70 -5.59
N VAL A 42 14.75 -18.90 -4.86
CA VAL A 42 15.90 -18.15 -5.34
C VAL A 42 17.21 -18.94 -5.18
N ARG A 43 17.21 -20.02 -4.38
CA ARG A 43 18.38 -20.88 -4.19
C ARG A 43 18.61 -21.76 -5.41
N LEU A 44 19.87 -21.82 -5.83
CA LEU A 44 20.29 -22.68 -6.92
C LEU A 44 20.02 -24.16 -6.59
N PRO A 45 19.39 -24.93 -7.49
CA PRO A 45 19.22 -26.37 -7.32
C PRO A 45 20.57 -27.10 -7.16
N PRO A 46 20.66 -28.16 -6.35
CA PRO A 46 21.89 -28.93 -6.18
C PRO A 46 22.44 -29.52 -7.48
N SER A 47 21.59 -29.81 -8.46
CA SER A 47 22.02 -30.29 -9.78
C SER A 47 22.83 -29.26 -10.57
N LEU A 48 22.70 -27.97 -10.25
CA LEU A 48 23.38 -26.87 -10.93
C LEU A 48 24.57 -26.33 -10.14
N SER A 49 24.77 -26.73 -8.88
CA SER A 49 25.81 -26.17 -8.01
C SER A 49 27.23 -26.48 -8.48
N SER A 50 27.44 -27.61 -9.17
CA SER A 50 28.73 -27.95 -9.78
C SER A 50 28.98 -27.24 -11.11
N VAL A 51 27.93 -26.71 -11.74
CA VAL A 51 27.98 -26.03 -13.05
C VAL A 51 28.17 -24.53 -12.87
N VAL A 52 27.45 -23.93 -11.92
CA VAL A 52 27.46 -22.50 -11.64
C VAL A 52 28.59 -22.19 -10.65
N VAL A 53 29.82 -22.27 -11.15
CA VAL A 53 31.04 -22.03 -10.37
C VAL A 53 31.86 -20.86 -10.93
N GLY A 54 32.88 -20.43 -10.20
CA GLY A 54 33.82 -19.40 -10.67
C GLY A 54 33.12 -18.05 -10.92
N ASP A 55 33.39 -17.44 -12.08
CA ASP A 55 32.80 -16.15 -12.45
C ASP A 55 31.27 -16.21 -12.55
N LEU A 56 30.72 -17.33 -13.03
CA LEU A 56 29.27 -17.49 -13.17
C LEU A 56 28.58 -17.56 -11.80
N GLY A 57 29.18 -18.27 -10.84
CA GLY A 57 28.73 -18.28 -9.44
C GLY A 57 28.80 -16.90 -8.80
N ARG A 58 29.92 -16.17 -9.00
CA ARG A 58 30.05 -14.80 -8.49
C ARG A 58 29.00 -13.85 -9.05
N ALA A 59 28.69 -13.95 -10.34
CA ALA A 59 27.66 -13.14 -10.97
C ALA A 59 26.26 -13.46 -10.41
N LEU A 60 25.94 -14.74 -10.19
CA LEU A 60 24.68 -15.15 -9.55
C LEU A 60 24.58 -14.61 -8.12
N ASP A 61 25.64 -14.75 -7.31
CA ASP A 61 25.67 -14.26 -5.94
C ASP A 61 25.53 -12.72 -5.88
N LYS A 62 26.17 -12.01 -6.81
CA LYS A 62 26.02 -10.56 -6.94
C LYS A 62 24.57 -10.20 -7.25
N CYS A 63 23.93 -10.89 -8.19
CA CYS A 63 22.53 -10.67 -8.52
C CYS A 63 21.60 -10.97 -7.34
N ASN A 64 21.82 -12.09 -6.63
CA ASN A 64 21.06 -12.45 -5.42
C ASN A 64 21.15 -11.37 -4.33
N ARG A 65 22.36 -10.86 -4.06
CA ARG A 65 22.57 -9.78 -3.07
C ARG A 65 21.89 -8.48 -3.49
N ALA A 66 22.03 -8.09 -4.76
CA ALA A 66 21.42 -6.87 -5.28
C ALA A 66 19.89 -6.95 -5.27
N ALA A 67 19.32 -8.10 -5.66
CA ALA A 67 17.89 -8.37 -5.57
C ALA A 67 17.36 -8.29 -4.13
N LEU A 68 18.07 -8.89 -3.17
CA LEU A 68 17.69 -8.82 -1.76
C LEU A 68 17.78 -7.39 -1.21
N ALA A 69 18.83 -6.64 -1.58
CA ALA A 69 18.98 -5.25 -1.21
C ALA A 69 17.82 -4.39 -1.74
N ALA A 70 17.49 -4.53 -3.04
CA ALA A 70 16.37 -3.83 -3.67
C ALA A 70 15.03 -4.19 -3.00
N HIS A 71 14.78 -5.47 -2.75
CA HIS A 71 13.58 -5.93 -2.04
C HIS A 71 13.47 -5.35 -0.62
N ASN A 72 14.55 -5.35 0.16
CA ASN A 72 14.54 -4.81 1.52
C ASN A 72 14.36 -3.28 1.52
N ARG A 73 14.96 -2.60 0.54
CA ARG A 73 14.78 -1.16 0.36
C ARG A 73 13.33 -0.83 0.02
N LEU A 74 12.73 -1.60 -0.88
CA LEU A 74 11.32 -1.49 -1.23
C LEU A 74 10.44 -1.67 0.02
N GLN A 75 10.66 -2.69 0.83
CA GLN A 75 9.94 -2.87 2.10
C GLN A 75 10.03 -1.64 3.03
N THR A 76 11.19 -0.98 3.05
CA THR A 76 11.38 0.25 3.83
C THR A 76 10.58 1.41 3.25
N ILE A 77 10.62 1.61 1.92
CA ILE A 77 9.84 2.64 1.23
C ILE A 77 8.33 2.46 1.47
N HIS A 78 7.85 1.22 1.45
CA HIS A 78 6.46 0.93 1.77
C HIS A 78 6.10 1.34 3.20
N LYS A 79 6.96 1.07 4.18
CA LYS A 79 6.73 1.53 5.56
C LYS A 79 6.67 3.06 5.65
N GLU A 80 7.53 3.75 4.91
CA GLU A 80 7.51 5.22 4.82
C GLU A 80 6.23 5.74 4.15
N ARG A 81 5.74 5.05 3.10
CA ARG A 81 4.46 5.37 2.46
C ARG A 81 3.29 5.28 3.43
N GLU A 82 3.29 4.29 4.32
CA GLU A 82 2.25 4.15 5.36
C GLU A 82 2.30 5.25 6.42
N GLN A 83 3.41 5.99 6.52
CA GLN A 83 3.46 7.19 7.37
C GLN A 83 2.68 8.39 6.79
N ARG A 84 2.13 8.29 5.56
CA ARG A 84 1.37 9.38 4.91
C ARG A 84 0.29 9.99 5.81
N TYR A 85 -0.38 9.15 6.61
CA TYR A 85 -1.45 9.59 7.50
C TYR A 85 -0.92 10.40 8.67
N ARG A 86 0.22 9.99 9.26
CA ARG A 86 0.86 10.73 10.36
C ARG A 86 1.51 12.03 9.88
N ASN A 87 1.97 12.06 8.63
CA ASN A 87 2.58 13.23 8.01
C ASN A 87 1.54 14.23 7.46
N LEU A 88 0.26 14.05 7.78
CA LEU A 88 -0.73 15.12 7.67
C LEU A 88 -0.56 16.17 8.78
N CYS A 89 0.17 15.87 9.84
CA CYS A 89 0.50 16.84 10.89
C CYS A 89 1.96 17.28 10.78
N PRO A 90 2.27 18.59 10.91
CA PRO A 90 3.64 19.06 11.01
C PRO A 90 4.36 18.38 12.17
N ASN A 91 5.55 17.85 11.92
CA ASN A 91 6.44 17.30 12.94
C ASN A 91 7.48 18.35 13.35
N ASP A 92 7.00 19.49 13.84
CA ASP A 92 7.84 20.57 14.36
C ASP A 92 8.15 20.32 15.84
N PRO A 93 9.40 20.47 16.30
CA PRO A 93 9.75 20.50 17.72
C PRO A 93 8.83 21.36 18.59
N ALA A 94 8.31 22.48 18.07
CA ALA A 94 7.41 23.38 18.79
C ALA A 94 6.01 22.77 19.05
N ASN A 95 5.52 21.92 18.15
CA ASN A 95 4.18 21.33 18.20
C ASN A 95 4.23 19.80 18.35
N LYS A 96 5.26 19.30 19.02
CA LYS A 96 5.52 17.86 19.15
C LYS A 96 4.39 17.11 19.88
N GLU A 97 3.71 17.79 20.81
CA GLU A 97 2.57 17.22 21.52
C GLU A 97 1.38 16.99 20.59
N ASP A 98 1.08 17.96 19.73
CA ASP A 98 0.02 17.87 18.74
C ASP A 98 0.30 16.76 17.72
N TYR A 99 1.55 16.65 17.26
CA TYR A 99 1.98 15.52 16.43
C TYR A 99 1.79 14.18 17.15
N GLY A 100 2.16 14.09 18.43
CA GLY A 100 1.98 12.87 19.24
C GLY A 100 0.52 12.46 19.38
N ARG A 101 -0.37 13.42 19.65
CA ARG A 101 -1.83 13.19 19.73
C ARG A 101 -2.41 12.77 18.38
N HIS A 102 -1.97 13.42 17.30
CA HIS A 102 -2.35 13.07 15.93
C HIS A 102 -1.90 11.65 15.53
N ALA A 103 -0.62 11.33 15.70
CA ALA A 103 -0.06 10.04 15.38
C ALA A 103 -0.76 8.92 16.17
N SER A 104 -1.03 9.13 17.46
CA SER A 104 -1.76 8.17 18.30
C SER A 104 -3.19 7.95 17.81
N SER A 105 -3.87 9.01 17.35
CA SER A 105 -5.22 8.93 16.80
C SER A 105 -5.24 8.19 15.46
N VAL A 106 -4.27 8.45 14.59
CA VAL A 106 -4.07 7.72 13.32
C VAL A 106 -3.84 6.23 13.61
N ASP A 107 -2.91 5.91 14.50
CA ASP A 107 -2.58 4.52 14.83
C ASP A 107 -3.81 3.76 15.34
N ARG A 108 -4.57 4.35 16.26
CA ARG A 108 -5.80 3.77 16.78
C ARG A 108 -6.85 3.56 15.68
N LEU A 109 -6.95 4.51 14.76
CA LEU A 109 -7.91 4.48 13.67
C LEU A 109 -7.65 3.33 12.68
N PHE A 110 -6.38 3.05 12.38
CA PHE A 110 -6.00 2.00 11.44
C PHE A 110 -5.75 0.64 12.12
N ALA A 111 -5.44 0.59 13.41
CA ALA A 111 -5.36 -0.64 14.20
C ALA A 111 -6.73 -1.29 14.45
N TRP A 112 -7.81 -0.50 14.45
CA TRP A 112 -9.18 -0.98 14.72
C TRP A 112 -9.60 -2.19 13.88
N CYS A 113 -9.19 -2.28 12.61
CA CYS A 113 -9.50 -3.43 11.76
C CYS A 113 -8.82 -4.73 12.22
N SER A 114 -7.62 -4.63 12.79
CA SER A 114 -6.89 -5.76 13.38
C SER A 114 -7.55 -6.21 14.68
N ASP A 115 -8.03 -5.26 15.48
CA ASP A 115 -8.61 -5.53 16.80
C ASP A 115 -10.02 -6.14 16.71
N TYR A 116 -10.79 -5.76 15.69
CA TYR A 116 -12.20 -6.17 15.53
C TYR A 116 -12.47 -7.02 14.30
N GLY A 117 -11.43 -7.49 13.60
CA GLY A 117 -11.52 -8.52 12.57
C GLY A 117 -12.42 -8.14 11.39
N SER A 118 -12.14 -7.03 10.72
CA SER A 118 -12.94 -6.59 9.56
C SER A 118 -12.48 -7.17 8.22
N GLY A 119 -11.96 -8.39 8.20
CA GLY A 119 -11.72 -9.16 6.97
C GLY A 119 -12.96 -9.97 6.57
N PRO A 120 -13.12 -10.33 5.28
CA PRO A 120 -14.23 -11.17 4.79
C PRO A 120 -14.25 -12.61 5.37
N TYR A 121 -13.28 -12.96 6.21
CA TYR A 121 -13.11 -14.29 6.81
C TYR A 121 -12.98 -14.28 8.34
N THR A 122 -13.10 -13.14 9.00
CA THR A 122 -12.94 -13.05 10.46
C THR A 122 -14.30 -13.24 11.13
N TYR A 123 -14.46 -14.41 11.73
CA TYR A 123 -15.60 -14.78 12.56
C TYR A 123 -15.67 -13.86 13.79
N ASN A 124 -16.64 -12.95 13.82
CA ASN A 124 -17.01 -12.28 15.07
C ASN A 124 -17.90 -13.25 15.86
N PRO A 125 -17.41 -13.83 16.98
CA PRO A 125 -18.11 -14.89 17.70
C PRO A 125 -19.43 -14.45 18.33
N THR A 126 -19.66 -13.13 18.45
CA THR A 126 -20.82 -12.58 19.17
C THR A 126 -21.92 -12.05 18.25
N LEU A 127 -21.69 -11.93 16.93
CA LEU A 127 -22.55 -11.19 15.99
C LEU A 127 -22.84 -9.74 16.41
N ALA A 128 -22.23 -9.24 17.49
CA ALA A 128 -22.42 -7.89 17.96
C ALA A 128 -21.68 -6.91 17.04
N PRO A 129 -22.22 -5.69 16.83
CA PRO A 129 -21.49 -4.64 16.14
C PRO A 129 -20.10 -4.47 16.78
N ALA A 130 -19.07 -4.32 15.95
CA ALA A 130 -17.72 -4.02 16.44
C ALA A 130 -17.76 -2.74 17.26
N ALA A 131 -17.11 -2.75 18.44
CA ALA A 131 -17.08 -1.58 19.30
C ALA A 131 -16.37 -0.43 18.58
N LYS A 132 -17.03 0.74 18.51
CA LYS A 132 -16.44 1.94 17.93
C LYS A 132 -15.39 2.53 18.86
N ILE A 133 -14.46 3.29 18.28
CA ILE A 133 -13.45 4.07 18.99
C ILE A 133 -14.17 5.23 19.70
N PRO A 134 -13.99 5.41 21.02
CA PRO A 134 -14.49 6.59 21.72
C PRO A 134 -14.01 7.89 21.07
N CYS A 135 -14.92 8.84 20.89
CA CYS A 135 -14.60 10.14 20.28
C CYS A 135 -13.67 10.98 21.16
N PHE A 136 -13.78 10.84 22.48
CA PHE A 136 -12.93 11.56 23.42
C PHE A 136 -11.47 11.10 23.27
N GLY A 137 -10.57 12.06 23.03
CA GLY A 137 -9.15 11.79 22.80
C GLY A 137 -8.75 11.52 21.33
N MET A 138 -9.68 11.64 20.38
CA MET A 138 -9.32 11.69 18.95
C MET A 138 -8.89 13.12 18.59
N THR A 139 -7.65 13.29 18.17
CA THR A 139 -7.11 14.56 17.67
C THR A 139 -6.52 14.32 16.30
N LEU A 140 -7.03 15.02 15.28
CA LEU A 140 -6.50 14.91 13.92
C LEU A 140 -6.22 16.31 13.38
N ILE A 141 -5.02 16.47 12.85
CA ILE A 141 -4.56 17.68 12.18
C ILE A 141 -4.35 17.29 10.72
N LEU A 142 -4.99 18.02 9.82
CA LEU A 142 -4.99 17.76 8.38
C LEU A 142 -4.32 18.96 7.69
N ASP A 143 -3.00 18.95 7.62
CA ASP A 143 -2.21 20.04 7.07
C ASP A 143 -1.71 19.68 5.65
N ARG A 144 -2.09 20.52 4.69
CA ARG A 144 -1.70 20.37 3.28
C ARG A 144 -0.21 20.61 3.05
N GLU A 145 0.38 21.57 3.77
CA GLU A 145 1.79 21.90 3.64
C GLU A 145 2.66 20.80 4.26
N ALA A 146 2.26 20.27 5.42
CA ALA A 146 2.92 19.10 6.03
C ALA A 146 2.92 17.91 5.06
N TYR A 147 1.77 17.61 4.47
CA TYR A 147 1.66 16.56 3.46
C TYR A 147 2.56 16.85 2.24
N ALA A 148 2.57 18.08 1.74
CA ALA A 148 3.38 18.47 0.60
C ALA A 148 4.88 18.25 0.86
N GLN A 149 5.38 18.65 2.04
CA GLN A 149 6.77 18.48 2.46
C GLN A 149 7.16 16.99 2.56
N TRP A 150 6.32 16.18 3.19
CA TRP A 150 6.53 14.73 3.25
C TRP A 150 6.49 14.10 1.85
N SER A 151 5.53 14.49 1.02
CA SER A 151 5.36 13.96 -0.34
C SER A 151 6.57 14.24 -1.22
N TRP A 152 7.21 15.40 -1.04
CA TRP A 152 8.46 15.74 -1.74
C TRP A 152 9.61 14.86 -1.29
N SER A 153 9.75 14.67 0.02
CA SER A 153 10.77 13.79 0.60
C SER A 153 10.59 12.33 0.16
N TYR A 154 9.34 11.85 0.10
CA TYR A 154 9.00 10.51 -0.38
C TYR A 154 9.29 10.34 -1.88
N ARG A 155 8.99 11.33 -2.72
CA ARG A 155 9.38 11.30 -4.15
C ARG A 155 10.89 11.22 -4.33
N ARG A 156 11.67 11.92 -3.50
CA ARG A 156 13.13 11.82 -3.51
C ARG A 156 13.59 10.41 -3.13
N LEU A 157 12.99 9.84 -2.08
CA LEU A 157 13.28 8.47 -1.64
C LEU A 157 13.04 7.42 -2.75
N LEU A 158 11.95 7.57 -3.52
CA LEU A 158 11.65 6.71 -4.67
C LEU A 158 12.70 6.85 -5.77
N LYS A 159 13.04 8.10 -6.12
CA LYS A 159 14.06 8.37 -7.12
C LYS A 159 15.42 7.79 -6.73
N ASP A 160 15.82 7.97 -5.47
CA ASP A 160 17.08 7.43 -4.95
C ASP A 160 17.11 5.90 -5.08
N PHE A 161 15.99 5.22 -4.83
CA PHE A 161 15.88 3.76 -5.01
C PHE A 161 15.99 3.33 -6.48
N GLU A 162 15.33 4.05 -7.39
CA GLU A 162 15.44 3.80 -8.83
C GLU A 162 16.89 3.96 -9.32
N ASP A 163 17.57 5.02 -8.84
CA ASP A 163 18.93 5.37 -9.26
C ASP A 163 20.01 4.47 -8.64
N THR A 164 19.73 3.82 -7.50
CA THR A 164 20.69 3.00 -6.75
C THR A 164 20.31 1.51 -6.72
N GLU A 165 19.55 1.03 -5.73
CA GLU A 165 19.39 -0.41 -5.52
C GLU A 165 18.67 -1.11 -6.68
N TYR A 166 17.66 -0.46 -7.27
CA TYR A 166 16.95 -1.05 -8.41
C TYR A 166 17.81 -1.08 -9.67
N ARG A 167 18.61 -0.04 -9.90
CA ARG A 167 19.59 0.00 -11.00
C ARG A 167 20.68 -1.05 -10.82
N GLU A 168 21.25 -1.17 -9.62
CA GLU A 168 22.28 -2.16 -9.30
C GLU A 168 21.78 -3.59 -9.50
N TYR A 169 20.55 -3.88 -9.06
CA TYR A 169 19.89 -5.16 -9.33
C TYR A 169 19.77 -5.43 -10.82
N ASN A 170 19.29 -4.47 -11.61
CA ASN A 170 19.14 -4.64 -13.06
C ASN A 170 20.48 -4.86 -13.77
N LEU A 171 21.53 -4.13 -13.38
CA LEU A 171 22.88 -4.33 -13.91
C LEU A 171 23.42 -5.72 -13.56
N ALA A 172 23.26 -6.17 -12.31
CA ALA A 172 23.69 -7.50 -11.89
C ALA A 172 22.91 -8.62 -12.59
N ARG A 173 21.61 -8.40 -12.84
CA ARG A 173 20.75 -9.30 -13.63
C ARG A 173 21.28 -9.45 -15.06
N MET A 174 21.54 -8.34 -15.74
CA MET A 174 22.08 -8.34 -17.11
C MET A 174 23.48 -8.97 -17.18
N GLU A 175 24.32 -8.71 -16.18
CA GLU A 175 25.66 -9.31 -16.07
C GLU A 175 25.56 -10.83 -15.96
N PHE A 176 24.71 -11.35 -15.08
CA PHE A 176 24.51 -12.79 -14.93
C PHE A 176 23.98 -13.42 -16.23
N GLU A 177 22.94 -12.84 -16.84
CA GLU A 177 22.39 -13.32 -18.12
C GLU A 177 23.49 -13.36 -19.20
N THR A 178 24.30 -12.31 -19.31
CA THR A 178 25.42 -12.25 -20.26
C THR A 178 26.47 -13.33 -19.98
N MET A 179 26.82 -13.55 -18.71
CA MET A 179 27.79 -14.57 -18.31
C MET A 179 27.31 -15.99 -18.61
N VAL A 180 26.02 -16.26 -18.48
CA VAL A 180 25.42 -17.54 -18.87
C VAL A 180 25.62 -17.80 -20.37
N TYR A 181 25.37 -16.80 -21.22
CA TYR A 181 25.58 -16.93 -22.67
C TYR A 181 27.05 -17.11 -23.04
N ILE A 182 27.96 -16.34 -22.41
CA ILE A 182 29.40 -16.47 -22.64
C ILE A 182 29.89 -17.87 -22.22
N ALA A 183 29.46 -18.36 -21.06
CA ALA A 183 29.82 -19.70 -20.58
C ALA A 183 29.35 -20.79 -21.54
N ARG A 184 28.16 -20.63 -22.14
CA ARG A 184 27.65 -21.56 -23.16
C ARG A 184 28.47 -21.50 -24.44
N ALA A 185 28.83 -20.31 -24.91
CA ALA A 185 29.62 -20.11 -26.13
C ALA A 185 31.04 -20.67 -25.99
N LYS A 186 31.65 -20.53 -24.82
CA LYS A 186 32.98 -21.08 -24.49
C LYS A 186 32.97 -22.60 -24.23
N GLY A 187 31.80 -23.23 -24.19
CA GLY A 187 31.66 -24.66 -23.87
C GLY A 187 31.92 -25.01 -22.40
N THR A 188 31.96 -24.02 -21.51
CA THR A 188 32.17 -24.22 -20.06
C THR A 188 30.97 -24.90 -19.41
N ILE A 189 29.77 -24.73 -19.98
CA ILE A 189 28.55 -25.41 -19.55
C ILE A 189 27.96 -26.23 -20.71
N SER A 190 27.47 -27.43 -20.40
CA SER A 190 26.82 -28.30 -21.38
C SER A 190 25.48 -27.71 -21.83
N LEU A 191 24.96 -28.19 -22.97
CA LEU A 191 23.63 -27.76 -23.46
C LEU A 191 22.51 -28.12 -22.47
N GLU A 192 22.60 -29.29 -21.83
CA GLU A 192 21.65 -29.75 -20.82
C GLU A 192 21.68 -28.85 -19.59
N ALA A 193 22.87 -28.57 -19.06
CA ALA A 193 23.04 -27.71 -17.90
C ALA A 193 22.58 -26.26 -18.18
N PHE A 194 22.81 -25.75 -19.39
CA PHE A 194 22.28 -24.46 -19.82
C PHE A 194 20.74 -24.45 -19.83
N ARG A 195 20.09 -25.50 -20.33
CA ARG A 195 18.62 -25.60 -20.35
C ARG A 195 18.03 -25.67 -18.94
N ASP A 196 18.67 -26.42 -18.05
CA ASP A 196 18.22 -26.51 -16.66
C ASP A 196 18.44 -25.19 -15.91
N LEU A 197 19.56 -24.51 -16.17
CA LEU A 197 19.84 -23.18 -15.62
C LEU A 197 18.84 -22.13 -16.14
N ASP A 198 18.52 -22.14 -17.43
CA ASP A 198 17.52 -21.24 -18.02
C ASP A 198 16.12 -21.49 -17.44
N ARG A 199 15.76 -22.77 -17.24
CA ARG A 199 14.50 -23.16 -16.59
C ARG A 199 14.43 -22.67 -15.15
N PHE A 200 15.50 -22.83 -14.38
CA PHE A 200 15.58 -22.30 -13.02
C PHE A 200 15.50 -20.77 -13.02
N TRP A 201 16.28 -20.11 -13.89
CA TRP A 201 16.34 -18.65 -13.96
C TRP A 201 14.98 -18.03 -14.26
N LYS A 202 14.35 -18.44 -15.35
CA LYS A 202 13.05 -17.90 -15.77
C LYS A 202 11.90 -18.42 -14.91
N GLY A 203 11.96 -19.70 -14.57
CA GLY A 203 10.88 -20.42 -13.90
C GLY A 203 10.82 -20.21 -12.40
N CYS A 204 11.94 -19.92 -11.73
CA CYS A 204 12.01 -19.78 -10.28
C CYS A 204 12.46 -18.39 -9.88
N PHE A 205 13.71 -18.01 -10.23
CA PHE A 205 14.30 -16.74 -9.80
C PHE A 205 13.51 -15.53 -10.30
N MET A 206 13.35 -15.39 -11.62
CA MET A 206 12.66 -14.24 -12.22
C MET A 206 11.16 -14.19 -11.86
N ARG A 207 10.55 -15.35 -11.64
CA ARG A 207 9.15 -15.40 -11.18
C ARG A 207 9.02 -14.82 -9.78
N GLU A 208 9.98 -15.09 -8.90
CA GLU A 208 10.02 -14.49 -7.57
C GLU A 208 10.27 -12.98 -7.64
N MET A 209 11.20 -12.54 -8.50
CA MET A 209 11.49 -11.11 -8.67
C MET A 209 10.29 -10.32 -9.17
N LYS A 210 9.59 -10.88 -10.16
CA LYS A 210 8.41 -10.28 -10.76
C LYS A 210 7.31 -9.97 -9.74
N LYS A 211 7.16 -10.79 -8.69
CA LYS A 211 6.13 -10.55 -7.65
C LYS A 211 6.33 -9.21 -6.96
N TRP A 212 7.54 -8.92 -6.52
CA TRP A 212 7.81 -7.67 -5.80
C TRP A 212 7.96 -6.48 -6.76
N GLU A 213 8.43 -6.69 -8.00
CA GLU A 213 8.45 -5.66 -9.05
C GLU A 213 7.02 -5.21 -9.43
N GLU A 214 6.08 -6.15 -9.62
CA GLU A 214 4.68 -5.83 -9.89
C GLU A 214 4.00 -5.16 -8.69
N ALA A 215 4.33 -5.59 -7.48
CA ALA A 215 3.80 -4.97 -6.27
C ALA A 215 4.33 -3.54 -6.11
N ALA A 216 5.62 -3.30 -6.40
CA ALA A 216 6.23 -1.97 -6.40
C ALA A 216 5.50 -1.02 -7.36
N SER A 217 5.28 -1.45 -8.60
CA SER A 217 4.63 -0.57 -9.60
C SER A 217 3.20 -0.16 -9.23
N ARG A 218 2.42 -1.02 -8.56
CA ARG A 218 1.05 -0.70 -8.16
C ARG A 218 0.94 0.14 -6.89
N GLN A 219 1.89 -0.01 -5.99
CA GLN A 219 1.72 0.46 -4.61
C GLN A 219 2.66 1.60 -4.23
N LEU A 220 3.68 1.88 -5.03
CA LEU A 220 4.55 3.03 -4.83
C LEU A 220 3.95 4.34 -5.34
N GLU A 221 2.81 4.27 -6.04
CA GLU A 221 2.05 5.46 -6.43
C GLU A 221 1.68 6.29 -5.19
N LEU A 222 2.04 7.56 -5.27
CA LEU A 222 1.82 8.55 -4.23
C LEU A 222 0.39 9.08 -4.35
N PRO A 223 -0.48 8.85 -3.34
CA PRO A 223 -1.83 9.40 -3.35
C PRO A 223 -1.81 10.93 -3.33
N THR A 224 -2.87 11.57 -3.79
CA THR A 224 -3.05 13.01 -3.60
C THR A 224 -3.44 13.31 -2.15
N TYR A 225 -3.25 14.56 -1.72
CA TYR A 225 -3.69 15.02 -0.40
C TYR A 225 -5.18 14.71 -0.17
N GLU A 226 -6.00 14.97 -1.19
CA GLU A 226 -7.43 14.74 -1.17
C GLU A 226 -7.78 13.26 -0.95
N THR A 227 -7.07 12.35 -1.61
CA THR A 227 -7.25 10.91 -1.42
C THR A 227 -6.89 10.50 0.01
N VAL A 228 -5.74 10.95 0.53
CA VAL A 228 -5.31 10.60 1.89
C VAL A 228 -6.31 11.10 2.94
N ILE A 229 -6.81 12.33 2.79
CA ILE A 229 -7.84 12.86 3.70
C ILE A 229 -9.14 12.07 3.58
N GLN A 230 -9.60 11.76 2.38
CA GLN A 230 -10.82 10.98 2.20
C GLN A 230 -10.72 9.62 2.89
N GLU A 231 -9.56 8.95 2.82
CA GLU A 231 -9.30 7.71 3.54
C GLU A 231 -9.40 7.88 5.06
N VAL A 232 -8.79 8.95 5.61
CA VAL A 232 -8.86 9.26 7.05
C VAL A 232 -10.30 9.56 7.49
N LEU A 233 -11.00 10.44 6.76
CA LEU A 233 -12.39 10.80 7.08
C LEU A 233 -13.33 9.61 6.95
N ALA A 234 -13.14 8.76 5.93
CA ALA A 234 -13.92 7.52 5.78
C ALA A 234 -13.65 6.57 6.95
N ALA A 235 -12.41 6.43 7.39
CA ALA A 235 -12.08 5.63 8.56
C ALA A 235 -12.74 6.20 9.82
N MET A 236 -12.76 7.52 10.01
CA MET A 236 -13.44 8.15 11.15
C MET A 236 -14.95 7.87 11.17
N LEU A 237 -15.64 8.07 10.04
CA LEU A 237 -17.09 7.83 9.93
C LEU A 237 -17.46 6.40 10.34
N ASN A 238 -16.66 5.43 9.89
CA ASN A 238 -16.95 4.02 10.09
C ASN A 238 -16.56 3.53 11.49
N ARG A 239 -15.48 4.08 12.08
CA ARG A 239 -14.79 3.46 13.23
C ARG A 239 -14.93 4.25 14.51
N VAL A 240 -15.26 5.54 14.47
CA VAL A 240 -15.31 6.42 15.65
C VAL A 240 -16.76 6.69 16.06
N GLU A 241 -17.02 6.73 17.36
CA GLU A 241 -18.29 7.17 17.93
C GLU A 241 -18.56 8.63 17.51
N ASN A 242 -19.80 8.95 17.11
CA ASN A 242 -20.13 10.29 16.58
C ASN A 242 -19.17 10.78 15.46
N GLY A 243 -18.69 9.86 14.63
CA GLY A 243 -17.74 10.16 13.55
C GLY A 243 -18.26 11.20 12.56
N GLU A 244 -19.57 11.27 12.33
CA GLU A 244 -20.21 12.29 11.49
C GLU A 244 -19.98 13.71 12.03
N GLY A 245 -20.10 13.89 13.35
CA GLY A 245 -19.86 15.16 14.02
C GLY A 245 -18.41 15.62 13.89
N LEU A 246 -17.46 14.71 14.12
CA LEU A 246 -16.03 14.99 14.01
C LEU A 246 -15.60 15.30 12.57
N VAL A 247 -16.13 14.57 11.59
CA VAL A 247 -15.85 14.84 10.17
C VAL A 247 -16.40 16.19 9.72
N ARG A 248 -17.58 16.58 10.21
CA ARG A 248 -18.14 17.91 9.95
C ARG A 248 -17.23 19.00 10.51
N GLU A 249 -16.81 18.88 11.76
CA GLU A 249 -15.90 19.84 12.42
C GLU A 249 -14.57 19.97 11.66
N LEU A 250 -13.95 18.86 11.27
CA LEU A 250 -12.70 18.88 10.49
C LEU A 250 -12.87 19.54 9.12
N ARG A 251 -14.01 19.31 8.44
CA ARG A 251 -14.29 19.98 7.15
C ARG A 251 -14.48 21.48 7.32
N GLU A 252 -15.14 21.91 8.39
CA GLU A 252 -15.32 23.33 8.71
C GLU A 252 -13.97 24.01 9.02
N GLN A 253 -13.08 23.33 9.76
CA GLN A 253 -11.72 23.80 10.03
C GLN A 253 -10.86 23.92 8.76
N GLN A 254 -11.05 23.04 7.77
CA GLN A 254 -10.32 23.07 6.49
C GLN A 254 -10.83 24.14 5.50
N LEU A 255 -12.11 24.53 5.58
CA LEU A 255 -12.76 25.39 4.58
C LEU A 255 -12.81 26.88 4.94
N GLY A 256 -12.48 27.28 6.17
CA GLY A 256 -12.19 28.69 6.51
C GLY A 256 -13.22 29.75 6.07
N TRP A 257 -14.52 29.44 5.93
CA TRP A 257 -15.56 30.46 5.78
C TRP A 257 -16.90 30.02 6.39
N SER A 258 -17.42 30.86 7.27
CA SER A 258 -18.65 30.68 8.03
C SER A 258 -19.89 31.00 7.17
N PRO A 259 -21.02 30.31 7.36
CA PRO A 259 -22.32 30.94 7.24
C PRO A 259 -22.83 31.18 8.67
N THR A 260 -22.41 32.27 9.31
CA THR A 260 -23.32 32.92 10.26
C THR A 260 -24.42 33.57 9.40
N PRO A 261 -25.69 33.16 9.47
CA PRO A 261 -26.73 34.15 9.28
C PRO A 261 -26.60 35.12 10.45
N ASN A 262 -26.27 36.37 10.15
CA ASN A 262 -26.38 37.48 11.10
C ASN A 262 -27.80 37.47 11.69
N TYR A 263 -27.94 36.93 12.90
CA TYR A 263 -29.08 37.18 13.78
C TYR A 263 -28.56 37.77 15.09
N CYS A 264 -28.35 39.08 15.03
CA CYS A 264 -28.37 40.04 16.14
C CYS A 264 -28.24 41.41 15.45
N GLY A 265 -29.10 42.39 15.63
CA GLY A 265 -30.25 42.56 16.49
C GLY A 265 -30.82 43.95 16.16
N TYR A 266 -32.06 44.16 16.57
CA TYR A 266 -32.70 45.46 16.73
C TYR A 266 -31.73 46.64 16.95
N PHE A 267 -31.83 47.67 16.12
CA PHE A 267 -31.53 49.05 16.53
C PHE A 267 -32.86 49.81 16.63
N PRO A 268 -33.35 50.15 17.83
CA PRO A 268 -34.37 51.16 17.99
C PRO A 268 -33.73 52.55 17.99
N GLY A 269 -34.27 53.47 17.20
CA GLY A 269 -34.29 54.91 17.43
C GLY A 269 -32.95 55.67 17.47
N LEU A 270 -32.68 56.41 16.39
CA LEU A 270 -32.45 57.87 16.37
C LEU A 270 -32.40 58.36 14.92
#